data_AF-A0A4U0Q007-F1
#
_entry.id   AF-A0A4U0Q007-F1
#
_cell.length_a   1.000
_cell.length_b   1.000
_cell.length_c   1.000
_cell.angle_alpha   90.00
_cell.angle_beta   90.00
_cell.angle_gamma   90.00
#
_symmetry.space_group_name_H-M   'P 1'
#
loop_
_entity.id
_entity.type
_entity.pdbx_description
1 polymer ?
#
loop_
_entity_poly.entity_id
_entity_poly.type
_entity_poly.pdbx_seq_one_letter_code
_entity_poly.pdbx_strand_id
1 'polypeptide(L)'
;MAFHRIGDSVYSDEELRAHNESTMNILVPAVVTAIGIYFLHGWLSPMAYFMVHTTTAKVIYLLSGLILFCLGYTFRKLIVALVALLVVVGIFFLMGAIVWQWLSA
;
A
#
# COMPACT_ATOMS: atom_id res chain seq x y z
N MET A 1 12.48 21.72 19.08
CA MET A 1 13.24 20.68 18.38
C MET A 1 13.65 19.67 19.42
N ALA A 2 12.99 18.51 19.46
CA ALA A 2 13.42 17.42 20.31
C ALA A 2 14.49 16.62 19.56
N PHE A 3 15.47 16.13 20.31
CA PHE A 3 16.47 15.21 19.80
C PHE A 3 16.16 13.83 20.37
N HIS A 4 16.00 12.85 19.49
CA HIS A 4 15.69 11.48 19.85
C HIS A 4 16.91 10.60 19.62
N ARG A 5 17.34 9.93 20.69
CA ARG A 5 18.45 8.97 20.62
C ARG A 5 17.89 7.61 20.24
N ILE A 6 18.35 7.05 19.12
CA ILE A 6 17.99 5.71 18.64
C ILE A 6 19.29 4.93 18.50
N GLY A 7 19.56 4.01 19.42
CA GLY A 7 20.86 3.32 19.48
C GLY A 7 22.01 4.27 19.86
N ASP A 8 23.11 4.22 19.09
CA ASP A 8 24.28 5.09 19.30
C ASP A 8 24.20 6.43 18.57
N SER A 9 23.17 6.68 17.77
CA SER A 9 22.97 7.93 17.04
C SER A 9 21.88 8.81 17.68
N VAL A 10 22.12 10.12 17.64
CA VAL A 10 21.17 11.16 18.05
C VAL A 10 20.60 11.78 16.79
N TYR A 11 19.28 11.67 16.60
CA TYR A 11 18.58 12.24 15.47
C TYR A 11 17.73 13.42 15.91
N SER A 12 17.68 14.45 15.06
CA SER A 12 16.69 15.52 15.15
C SER A 12 15.30 15.01 14.72
N ASP A 13 14.23 15.54 15.27
CA ASP A 13 12.84 15.33 14.78
C ASP A 13 12.71 15.53 13.26
N GLU A 14 13.45 16.49 12.70
CA GLU A 14 13.46 16.77 11.26
C GLU A 14 14.12 15.66 10.45
N GLU A 15 15.22 15.10 10.96
CA GLU A 15 15.95 14.00 10.31
C GLU A 15 15.11 12.71 10.33
N LEU A 16 14.47 12.43 11.46
CA LEU A 16 13.55 11.29 11.58
C LEU A 16 12.36 11.40 10.65
N ARG A 17 11.77 12.59 10.56
CA ARG A 17 10.65 12.85 9.64
C ARG A 17 11.07 12.75 8.18
N ALA A 18 12.22 13.31 7.81
CA ALA A 18 12.75 13.23 6.46
C ALA A 18 13.08 11.79 6.04
N HIS A 19 13.66 11.01 6.96
CA HIS A 19 13.96 9.61 6.71
C HIS A 19 12.68 8.78 6.52
N ASN A 20 11.70 8.95 7.41
CA ASN A 20 10.41 8.26 7.30
C ASN A 20 9.64 8.65 6.03
N GLU A 21 9.65 9.93 5.66
CA GLU A 21 9.03 10.40 4.42
C GLU A 21 9.70 9.77 3.20
N SER A 22 11.03 9.68 3.17
CA SER A 22 11.77 9.00 2.11
C SER A 22 11.39 7.52 1.98
N THR A 23 11.32 6.79 3.10
CA THR A 23 10.92 5.38 3.10
C THR A 23 9.48 5.19 2.62
N MET A 24 8.54 6.01 3.11
CA MET A 24 7.14 5.93 2.71
C MET A 24 6.91 6.30 1.23
N ASN A 25 7.72 7.20 0.68
CA ASN A 25 7.67 7.59 -0.72
C ASN A 25 7.98 6.43 -1.67
N ILE A 26 8.75 5.44 -1.23
CA ILE A 26 9.13 4.27 -2.04
C ILE A 26 8.23 3.07 -1.69
N LEU A 27 7.98 2.86 -0.40
CA LEU A 27 7.22 1.69 0.08
C LEU A 27 5.76 1.71 -0.41
N VAL A 28 5.07 2.85 -0.28
CA VAL A 28 3.64 2.94 -0.63
C VAL A 28 3.40 2.64 -2.11
N PRO A 29 4.11 3.27 -3.06
CA PRO A 29 3.93 2.96 -4.48
C PRO A 29 4.34 1.53 -4.83
N ALA A 30 5.40 1.00 -4.21
CA ALA A 30 5.85 -0.37 -4.45
C ALA A 30 4.80 -1.40 -4.03
N VAL A 31 4.21 -1.24 -2.83
CA VAL A 31 3.16 -2.15 -2.33
C VAL A 31 1.91 -2.08 -3.21
N VAL A 32 1.47 -0.87 -3.57
CA VAL A 32 0.30 -0.68 -4.45
C VAL A 32 0.53 -1.31 -5.82
N THR A 33 1.73 -1.15 -6.37
CA THR A 33 2.13 -1.76 -7.65
C THR A 33 2.12 -3.28 -7.55
N ALA A 34 2.70 -3.85 -6.50
CA ALA A 34 2.73 -5.30 -6.30
C ALA A 34 1.32 -5.89 -6.20
N ILE A 35 0.43 -5.27 -5.44
CA ILE A 35 -0.98 -5.68 -5.32
C ILE A 35 -1.69 -5.59 -6.68
N GLY A 36 -1.53 -4.47 -7.40
CA GLY A 36 -2.16 -4.29 -8.70
C GLY A 36 -1.70 -5.31 -9.74
N ILE A 37 -0.39 -5.61 -9.79
CA ILE A 37 0.17 -6.64 -10.67
C ILE A 37 -0.30 -8.04 -10.29
N TYR A 38 -0.44 -8.34 -9.00
CA TYR A 38 -0.98 -9.63 -8.54
C TYR A 38 -2.40 -9.87 -9.08
N PHE A 39 -3.29 -8.89 -8.96
CA PHE A 39 -4.64 -8.99 -9.51
C PHE A 39 -4.65 -9.05 -11.04
N LEU A 40 -3.81 -8.23 -11.69
CA LEU A 40 -3.68 -8.22 -13.15
C LEU A 40 -3.22 -9.58 -13.69
N HIS A 41 -2.27 -10.21 -13.00
CA HIS A 41 -1.80 -11.56 -13.33
C HIS A 41 -2.91 -12.60 -13.15
N GLY A 42 -3.63 -12.57 -12.03
CA GLY A 42 -4.75 -13.48 -11.79
C GLY A 42 -5.86 -13.37 -12.85
N TRP A 43 -6.06 -12.17 -13.42
CA TRP A 43 -7.08 -11.94 -14.45
C TRP A 43 -6.62 -12.30 -15.86
N LEU A 44 -5.36 -12.05 -16.20
CA LEU A 44 -4.79 -12.34 -17.52
C LEU A 44 -4.35 -13.79 -17.69
N SER A 45 -3.88 -14.45 -16.63
CA SER A 45 -3.40 -15.83 -16.68
C SER A 45 -4.40 -16.86 -17.24
N PRO A 46 -5.73 -16.79 -16.95
CA PRO A 46 -6.67 -17.78 -17.49
C PRO A 46 -7.04 -17.54 -18.97
N MET A 47 -6.67 -16.41 -19.57
CA MET A 47 -7.02 -16.11 -20.95
C MET A 47 -6.10 -16.84 -21.94
N ALA A 48 -6.70 -17.64 -22.83
CA ALA A 48 -5.98 -18.50 -23.78
C ALA A 48 -4.95 -17.75 -24.66
N TYR A 49 -5.26 -16.51 -25.04
CA TYR A 49 -4.35 -15.66 -25.80
C TYR A 49 -3.02 -15.40 -25.07
N PHE A 50 -3.09 -15.10 -23.77
CA PHE A 50 -1.92 -14.73 -22.97
C PHE A 50 -1.11 -15.94 -22.49
N MET A 51 -1.70 -17.14 -22.47
CA MET A 51 -0.95 -18.39 -22.26
C MET A 51 0.01 -18.69 -23.42
N VAL A 52 -0.39 -18.39 -24.66
CA VAL A 52 0.45 -18.61 -25.85
C VAL A 52 1.41 -17.44 -26.08
N HIS A 53 0.95 -16.20 -25.86
CA HIS A 53 1.73 -14.98 -26.09
C HIS A 53 2.34 -14.41 -24.80
N THR A 54 3.13 -15.21 -24.10
CA THR A 54 3.72 -14.86 -22.79
C THR A 54 4.58 -13.59 -22.81
N THR A 55 5.21 -13.27 -23.95
CA THR A 55 5.98 -12.02 -24.13
C THR A 55 5.09 -10.79 -24.08
N THR A 56 3.92 -10.83 -24.72
CA THR A 56 2.94 -9.73 -24.66
C THR A 56 2.39 -9.52 -23.26
N ALA A 57 2.12 -10.61 -22.53
CA ALA A 57 1.70 -10.55 -21.13
C ALA A 57 2.77 -9.88 -20.25
N LYS A 58 4.05 -10.23 -20.43
CA LYS A 58 5.17 -9.61 -19.70
C LYS A 58 5.28 -8.11 -19.97
N VAL A 59 5.12 -7.68 -21.22
CA VAL A 59 5.15 -6.25 -21.59
C VAL A 59 4.00 -5.50 -20.92
N ILE A 60 2.80 -6.08 -20.89
CA ILE A 60 1.64 -5.51 -20.20
C ILE A 60 1.93 -5.38 -18.70
N TYR A 61 2.44 -6.42 -18.03
CA TYR A 61 2.80 -6.34 -16.61
C TYR A 61 3.81 -5.24 -16.33
N LEU A 62 4.82 -5.08 -17.19
CA LEU A 62 5.87 -4.08 -17.01
C LEU A 62 5.32 -2.64 -17.19
N LEU A 63 4.53 -2.42 -18.23
CA LEU A 63 3.90 -1.12 -18.50
C LEU A 63 2.86 -0.75 -17.44
N SER A 64 1.96 -1.67 -17.11
CA SER A 64 0.99 -1.48 -16.03
C SER A 64 1.68 -1.25 -14.69
N GLY A 65 2.77 -1.95 -14.41
CA GLY A 65 3.55 -1.77 -13.19
C GLY A 65 4.15 -0.37 -13.09
N LEU A 66 4.74 0.13 -14.18
CA LEU A 66 5.30 1.49 -14.23
C LEU A 66 4.21 2.57 -14.06
N ILE A 67 3.06 2.40 -14.71
CA ILE A 67 1.91 3.32 -14.58
C ILE A 67 1.40 3.32 -13.13
N LEU A 68 1.20 2.15 -12.54
CA LEU A 68 0.73 2.00 -11.15
C LEU A 68 1.74 2.59 -10.15
N PHE A 69 3.04 2.43 -10.40
CA PHE A 69 4.07 3.01 -9.56
C PHE A 69 4.03 4.55 -9.60
N CYS A 70 3.93 5.14 -10.79
CA CYS A 70 3.82 6.60 -10.93
C CYS A 70 2.52 7.15 -10.30
N LEU A 71 1.40 6.45 -10.48
CA LEU A 71 0.13 6.82 -9.84
C LEU A 71 0.23 6.70 -8.32
N GLY A 72 0.76 5.59 -7.81
CA GLY A 72 0.99 5.36 -6.38
C GLY A 72 1.88 6.43 -5.77
N TYR A 73 2.94 6.85 -6.47
CA TYR A 73 3.84 7.91 -6.02
C TYR A 73 3.14 9.27 -5.92
N THR A 74 2.30 9.58 -6.92
CA THR A 74 1.53 10.83 -6.98
C THR A 74 0.47 10.89 -5.87
N PHE A 75 -0.28 9.80 -5.67
CA PHE A 75 -1.40 9.73 -4.72
C PHE A 75 -1.03 9.16 -3.35
N ARG A 76 0.26 8.98 -3.04
CA ARG A 76 0.73 8.31 -1.81
C ARG A 76 0.08 8.82 -0.52
N LYS A 77 -0.06 10.14 -0.37
CA LYS A 77 -0.64 10.77 0.83
C LYS A 77 -2.12 10.42 0.98
N LEU A 78 -2.84 10.39 -0.14
CA LEU A 78 -4.25 10.01 -0.19
C LEU A 78 -4.42 8.52 0.11
N ILE A 79 -3.55 7.66 -0.43
CA ILE A 79 -3.56 6.22 -0.16
C ILE A 79 -3.34 5.94 1.33
N VAL A 80 -2.31 6.56 1.94
CA VAL A 80 -2.04 6.41 3.38
C VAL A 80 -3.22 6.91 4.23
N ALA A 81 -3.81 8.05 3.87
CA ALA A 81 -4.97 8.59 4.58
C ALA A 81 -6.19 7.65 4.50
N LEU A 82 -6.48 7.08 3.33
CA LEU A 82 -7.56 6.11 3.15
C LEU A 82 -7.33 4.82 3.96
N VAL A 83 -6.10 4.32 3.99
CA VAL A 83 -5.76 3.13 4.80
C VAL A 83 -5.97 3.42 6.29
N ALA A 84 -5.51 4.58 6.77
CA ALA A 84 -5.72 4.97 8.17
C ALA A 84 -7.21 5.09 8.50
N LEU A 85 -8.01 5.69 7.61
CA LEU A 85 -9.46 5.79 7.77
C LEU A 85 -10.12 4.40 7.81
N LEU A 86 -9.71 3.48 6.94
CA LEU A 86 -10.22 2.12 6.90
C LEU A 86 -9.94 1.36 8.20
N VAL A 87 -8.74 1.52 8.78
CA VAL A 87 -8.41 0.93 10.09
C VAL A 87 -9.33 1.47 11.18
N VAL A 88 -9.56 2.79 11.22
CA VAL A 88 -10.44 3.42 12.20
C VAL A 88 -11.88 2.89 12.06
N VAL A 89 -12.42 2.87 10.84
CA VAL A 89 -13.76 2.34 10.57
C VAL A 89 -13.86 0.85 10.94
N GLY A 90 -12.82 0.05 10.65
CA GLY A 90 -12.76 -1.35 11.03
C GLY A 90 -12.82 -1.57 12.54
N ILE A 91 -12.12 -0.75 13.33
CA ILE A 91 -12.18 -0.79 14.80
C ILE A 91 -13.60 -0.50 15.28
N PHE A 92 -14.22 0.57 14.78
CA PHE A 92 -15.60 0.91 15.16
C PHE A 92 -16.59 -0.20 14.79
N PHE A 93 -16.42 -0.82 13.63
CA PHE A 93 -17.26 -1.94 13.20
C PHE A 93 -17.12 -3.15 14.13
N LEU A 94 -15.89 -3.50 14.53
CA LEU A 94 -15.65 -4.59 15.49
C LEU A 94 -16.26 -4.29 16.86
N MET A 95 -16.10 -3.06 17.36
CA MET A 95 -16.75 -2.65 18.62
C MET A 95 -18.27 -2.73 18.51
N GLY A 96 -18.85 -2.29 17.39
CA GLY A 96 -20.29 -2.41 17.12
C GLY A 96 -20.75 -3.86 17.09
N ALA A 97 -19.97 -4.77 16.48
CA ALA A 97 -20.27 -6.19 16.46
C ALA A 97 -20.25 -6.82 17.86
N ILE A 98 -19.28 -6.43 18.72
CA ILE A 98 -19.21 -6.88 20.12
C ILE A 98 -20.42 -6.41 20.92
N VAL A 99 -20.81 -5.13 20.77
CA VAL A 99 -22.00 -4.58 21.43
C VAL A 99 -23.27 -5.28 20.95
N TRP A 100 -23.39 -5.53 19.64
CA TRP A 100 -24.51 -6.26 19.06
C TRP A 100 -24.62 -7.69 19.60
N GLN A 101 -23.49 -8.39 19.71
CA GLN A 101 -23.43 -9.72 20.30
C GLN A 101 -23.91 -9.72 21.76
N TRP A 102 -23.54 -8.71 22.55
CA TRP A 102 -24.01 -8.55 23.94
C TRP A 102 -25.50 -8.26 24.06
N LEU A 103 -26.09 -7.54 23.09
CA LEU A 103 -27.53 -7.20 23.09
C LEU A 103 -28.42 -8.34 22.57
N SER A 104 -27.85 -9.28 21.82
CA SER A 104 -28.56 -10.42 21.23
C SER A 104 -28.39 -11.74 21.99
N ALA A 105 -27.55 -11.74 23.03
CA ALA A 105 -27.38 -12.82 24.00
C ALA A 105 -28.29 -12.61 25.21
#